data_AF-A0A821E2F2-F1
#
_entry.id   AF-A0A821E2F2-F1
#
_cell.length_a   1.000
_cell.length_b   1.000
_cell.length_c   1.000
_cell.angle_alpha   90.00
_cell.angle_beta   90.00
_cell.angle_gamma   90.00
#
_symmetry.space_group_name_H-M   'P 1'
#
loop_
_entity.id
_entity.type
_entity.pdbx_description
1 polymer ?
#
loop_
_entity_poly.entity_id
_entity_poly.type
_entity_poly.pdbx_seq_one_letter_code
_entity_poly.pdbx_strand_id
1 'polypeptide(L)' 'MIHSLFIINGSGDVFMEKHWKTVVGKSICDYFFEAQSKCTNSEDVPPVIATPHHYLINIFRNNLYFVAVLTNE' A
#
# COMPACT_ATOMS: atom_id res chain seq x y z
N MET A 1 7.51 -12.35 -4.30
CA MET A 1 6.80 -12.70 -3.03
C MET A 1 6.43 -11.42 -2.24
N ILE A 2 5.53 -11.46 -1.25
CA ILE A 2 5.23 -10.27 -0.42
C ILE A 2 6.44 -9.95 0.47
N HIS A 3 6.98 -8.74 0.35
CA HIS A 3 8.08 -8.24 1.17
C HIS A 3 7.56 -7.59 2.44
N SER A 4 6.55 -6.73 2.31
CA SER A 4 5.96 -5.96 3.41
C SER A 4 4.46 -5.79 3.23
N LEU A 5 3.75 -5.59 4.33
CA LEU A 5 2.33 -5.25 4.38
C LEU A 5 2.16 -4.09 5.33
N PHE A 6 1.51 -3.03 4.86
CA PHE A 6 1.11 -1.87 5.66
C PHE A 6 -0.40 -1.84 5.81
N ILE A 7 -0.88 -1.51 7.00
CA ILE A 7 -2.29 -1.28 7.28
C ILE A 7 -2.50 0.19 7.58
N ILE A 8 -3.42 0.81 6.83
CA ILE A 8 -3.67 2.24 6.86
C ILE A 8 -5.13 2.47 7.30
N ASN A 9 -5.32 3.34 8.28
CA ASN A 9 -6.66 3.72 8.74
C ASN A 9 -7.32 4.75 7.80
N GLY A 10 -8.59 5.08 8.05
CA GLY A 10 -9.32 6.10 7.27
C GLY A 10 -8.75 7.53 7.39
N SER A 11 -7.87 7.80 8.34
CA SER A 11 -7.18 9.09 8.51
C SER A 11 -5.87 9.18 7.73
N GLY A 12 -5.42 8.07 7.12
CA GLY A 12 -4.15 8.00 6.40
C GLY A 12 -2.97 7.54 7.25
N ASP A 13 -3.17 7.13 8.50
CA ASP A 13 -2.08 6.68 9.37
C ASP A 13 -1.71 5.22 9.11
N VAL A 14 -0.43 4.98 8.85
CA VAL A 14 0.17 3.63 8.85
C VAL A 14 0.41 3.19 10.30
N PHE A 15 -0.58 2.51 10.89
CA PHE A 15 -0.54 2.09 12.30
C PHE A 15 0.00 0.68 12.51
N MET A 16 0.05 -0.15 11.46
CA MET A 16 0.63 -1.49 11.52
C MET A 16 1.45 -1.79 10.28
N GLU A 17 2.60 -2.42 10.48
CA GLU A 17 3.46 -2.91 9.41
C GLU A 17 3.99 -4.30 9.73
N LYS A 18 4.12 -5.13 8.71
CA LYS A 18 4.75 -6.45 8.80
C LYS A 18 5.72 -6.62 7.65
N HIS A 19 6.97 -6.96 7.97
CA HIS A 19 8.02 -7.27 7.00
C HIS A 19 8.34 -8.77 7.06
N TRP A 20 8.49 -9.42 5.90
CA TRP A 20 8.82 -10.85 5.78
C TRP A 20 10.21 -11.11 5.20
N LYS A 21 10.70 -10.29 4.26
CA LYS A 21 12.02 -10.42 3.65
C LYS A 21 12.95 -9.29 4.08
N THR A 22 12.78 -8.12 3.47
CA THR A 22 13.57 -6.92 3.76
C THR A 22 12.67 -5.87 4.37
N VAL A 23 13.21 -5.08 5.32
CA VAL A 23 12.51 -3.91 5.86
C VAL A 23 12.31 -2.91 4.73
N VAL A 24 11.06 -2.55 4.47
CA VAL A 24 10.69 -1.51 3.50
C VAL A 24 10.24 -0.30 4.31
N GLY A 25 10.79 0.87 4.00
CA GLY A 25 10.39 2.11 4.68
C GLY A 25 8.96 2.52 4.35
N LYS A 26 8.29 3.18 5.29
CA LYS A 26 6.91 3.69 5.14
C LYS A 26 6.73 4.66 3.97
N SER A 27 7.80 5.33 3.52
CA SER A 27 7.76 6.21 2.33
C SER A 27 7.33 5.50 1.06
N ILE A 28 7.39 4.17 0.99
CA ILE A 28 6.82 3.43 -0.15
C ILE A 28 5.29 3.64 -0.25
N CYS A 29 4.61 3.93 0.87
CA CYS A 29 3.18 4.23 0.88
C CYS A 29 2.85 5.58 0.22
N ASP A 30 3.83 6.46 -0.01
CA ASP A 30 3.61 7.75 -0.68
C ASP A 30 3.03 7.54 -2.09
N TYR A 31 3.47 6.49 -2.80
CA TYR A 31 2.89 6.11 -4.10
C TYR A 31 1.42 5.68 -3.99
N PHE A 32 1.04 5.02 -2.89
CA PHE A 32 -0.33 4.65 -2.62
C PHE A 32 -1.17 5.89 -2.30
N PHE A 33 -0.68 6.80 -1.45
CA PHE A 33 -1.39 8.04 -1.12
C PHE A 33 -1.57 8.95 -2.34
N GLU A 34 -0.58 9.01 -3.22
CA GLU A 34 -0.69 9.75 -4.48
C GLU A 34 -1.81 9.17 -5.35
N ALA A 35 -1.88 7.84 -5.51
CA ALA A 35 -2.95 7.19 -6.26
C ALA A 35 -4.32 7.40 -5.60
N GLN A 36 -4.40 7.25 -4.28
CA GLN A 36 -5.63 7.48 -3.52
C GLN A 36 -6.14 8.93 -3.68
N SER A 37 -5.25 9.92 -3.69
CA SER A 37 -5.62 11.34 -3.80
C SER A 37 -6.31 11.70 -5.12
N LYS A 38 -6.16 10.85 -6.14
CA LYS A 38 -6.77 11.00 -7.48
C LYS A 38 -8.17 10.36 -7.57
N CYS A 39 -8.58 9.63 -6.53
CA CYS A 39 -9.84 8.91 -6.48
C CYS A 39 -10.83 9.60 -5.54
N THR A 40 -12.12 9.63 -5.91
CA THR A 40 -13.17 10.16 -5.02
C THR A 40 -13.58 9.13 -3.99
N ASN A 41 -13.72 7.86 -4.38
CA ASN A 41 -14.05 6.76 -3.47
C ASN A 41 -12.85 5.85 -3.25
N SER A 42 -12.77 5.25 -2.06
CA SER A 42 -11.73 4.28 -1.70
C SER A 42 -11.69 3.04 -2.60
N GLU A 43 -12.84 2.65 -3.16
CA GLU A 43 -12.97 1.51 -4.05
C GLU A 43 -12.43 1.80 -5.46
N ASP A 44 -12.24 3.07 -5.81
CA ASP A 44 -11.74 3.50 -7.12
C ASP A 44 -10.20 3.50 -7.19
N VAL A 45 -9.51 3.24 -6.07
CA VAL A 45 -8.05 3.20 -6.04
C VAL A 45 -7.57 1.98 -6.86
N PRO A 46 -6.65 2.16 -7.82
CA PRO A 46 -6.15 1.03 -8.62
C PRO A 46 -5.61 -0.07 -7.72
N PRO A 47 -6.04 -1.34 -7.86
CA PRO A 47 -5.64 -2.42 -6.97
C PRO A 47 -4.15 -2.74 -7.08
N VAL A 48 -3.50 -2.36 -8.19
CA VAL A 48 -2.07 -2.51 -8.42
C VAL A 48 -1.48 -1.15 -8.81
N ILE A 49 -0.44 -0.72 -8.10
CA ILE A 49 0.31 0.51 -8.37
C ILE A 49 1.76 0.13 -8.64
N ALA A 50 2.22 0.41 -9.86
CA ALA A 50 3.62 0.20 -10.24
C ALA A 50 4.49 1.34 -9.70
N THR A 51 5.63 1.00 -9.13
CA THR A 51 6.70 1.92 -8.73
C THR A 51 7.99 1.52 -9.46
N PRO A 52 9.08 2.31 -9.41
CA PRO A 52 10.31 1.99 -10.14
C PRO A 52 10.91 0.60 -9.83
N HIS A 53 10.76 0.10 -8.60
CA HIS A 53 11.40 -1.14 -8.14
C HIS A 53 10.45 -2.13 -7.45
N HIS A 54 9.22 -1.71 -7.17
CA HIS A 54 8.23 -2.52 -6.46
C HIS A 54 6.86 -2.40 -7.12
N TYR A 55 5.99 -3.35 -6.81
CA TYR A 55 4.55 -3.23 -7.01
C TYR A 55 3.87 -3.10 -5.66
N LEU A 56 2.88 -2.21 -5.58
CA LEU A 56 1.94 -2.16 -4.47
C LEU A 56 0.65 -2.84 -4.91
N ILE A 57 0.19 -3.81 -4.12
CA ILE A 57 -1.15 -4.38 -4.26
C ILE A 57 -1.96 -3.89 -3.07
N ASN A 58 -3.12 -3.29 -3.31
CA ASN A 58 -3.97 -2.81 -2.25
C ASN A 58 -5.42 -3.33 -2.35
N ILE A 59 -6.05 -3.43 -1.17
CA ILE A 59 -7.48 -3.63 -1.02
C ILE A 59 -8.02 -2.65 0.03
N PHE A 60 -9.28 -2.25 -0.13
CA PHE A 60 -10.03 -1.52 0.87
C PHE A 60 -11.10 -2.40 1.49
N ARG A 61 -11.08 -2.57 2.81
CA ARG A 61 -12.06 -3.39 3.53
C ARG A 61 -12.25 -2.90 4.95
N ASN A 62 -13.49 -2.78 5.40
CA ASN A 62 -13.84 -2.34 6.76
C ASN A 62 -13.18 -1.00 7.13
N ASN A 63 -13.18 -0.04 6.21
CA ASN A 63 -12.55 1.27 6.37
C ASN A 63 -11.03 1.25 6.64
N LEU A 64 -10.36 0.20 6.17
CA LEU A 64 -8.91 0.03 6.23
C LEU A 64 -8.36 -0.27 4.84
N TYR A 65 -7.17 0.25 4.56
CA TYR A 65 -6.38 -0.20 3.43
C TYR A 65 -5.33 -1.20 3.88
N PHE A 66 -5.15 -2.24 3.07
CA PHE A 66 -4.08 -3.22 3.21
C PHE A 66 -3.19 -3.07 1.98
N VAL A 67 -1.96 -2.59 2.15
CA VAL A 67 -1.04 -2.30 1.06
C VAL A 67 0.15 -3.25 1.15
N ALA A 68 0.17 -4.25 0.28
CA ALA A 68 1.27 -5.21 0.15
C ALA A 68 2.32 -4.68 -0.82
N VAL A 69 3.60 -4.78 -0.44
CA VAL A 69 4.75 -4.47 -1.29
C VAL A 69 5.32 -5.75 -1.85
N LEU A 70 5.49 -5.81 -3.17
CA LEU A 70 6.05 -6.92 -3.90
C LEU A 70 7.21 -6.46 -4.77
N THR A 71 8.13 -7.37 -5.05
CA THR A 71 9.17 -7.23 -6.08
C THR A 71 9.14 -8.46 -6.98
N ASN A 72 9.75 -8.35 -8.16
CA ASN A 72 9.85 -9.41 -9.16
C ASN A 72 10.87 -10.51 -8.79
N GLU A 73 11.43 -10.48 -7.59
CA GLU A 73 12.34 -11.51 -7.05
C GLU A 73 11.63 -12.66 -6.29
#